data_AF-A0A1H6R1M8-F1
#
_entry.id   AF-A0A1H6R1M8-F1
#
_cell.length_a   1.000
_cell.length_b   1.000
_cell.length_c   1.000
_cell.angle_alpha   90.00
_cell.angle_beta   90.00
_cell.angle_gamma   90.00
#
_symmetry.space_group_name_H-M   'P 1'
#
loop_
_entity.id
_entity.type
_entity.pdbx_description
1 polymer ?
#
loop_
_entity_poly.entity_id
_entity_poly.type
_entity_poly.pdbx_seq_one_letter_code
_entity_poly.pdbx_strand_id
1 'polypeptide(L)'
;MSYQANKSSHLYNGESITITLDYNHEIAKQLNLRIVNTQRTFKVSGLPYRYKKGTEIDKSLLTELKNQAFAKLSANDHNDGEADSFSYYGTYFLKHQDFDSFVLIYKADHHKDDEMEHSSKYYYYQVVGIDSTFNKEKIGKGKYVVSLDDLEYEGHDVTNETVIPLALTHLENYYASEVTKID
;
A
#
# COMPACT_ATOMS: atom_id res chain seq x y z
N MET A 1 5.62 13.74 41.53
CA MET A 1 6.58 13.18 40.56
C MET A 1 5.87 13.05 39.24
N SER A 2 6.52 13.41 38.15
CA SER A 2 6.02 13.22 36.79
C SER A 2 7.10 12.54 35.94
N TYR A 3 6.72 12.03 34.77
CA TYR A 3 7.66 11.46 33.81
C TYR A 3 7.55 12.27 32.53
N GLN A 4 8.71 12.65 31.98
CA GLN A 4 8.79 13.39 30.73
C GLN A 4 9.61 12.61 29.71
N ALA A 5 9.05 12.45 28.51
CA ALA A 5 9.77 11.92 27.38
C ALA A 5 10.51 13.06 26.67
N ASN A 6 11.73 12.82 26.21
CA ASN A 6 12.46 13.77 25.37
C ASN A 6 11.77 14.01 24.00
N LYS A 7 10.92 13.08 23.57
CA LYS A 7 10.15 13.15 22.32
C LYS A 7 8.84 12.36 22.46
N SER A 8 7.75 12.90 21.95
CA SER A 8 6.41 12.27 22.02
C SER A 8 5.64 12.25 20.69
N SER A 9 6.17 12.86 19.63
CA SER A 9 5.58 12.90 18.29
C SER A 9 6.63 12.57 17.22
N HIS A 10 6.17 12.24 16.01
CA HIS A 10 7.04 11.88 14.88
C HIS A 10 8.05 10.77 15.23
N LEU A 11 7.58 9.77 15.98
CA LEU A 11 8.37 8.61 16.36
C LEU A 11 8.42 7.61 15.22
N TYR A 12 9.53 6.87 15.10
CA TYR A 12 9.66 5.78 14.14
C TYR A 12 10.25 4.53 14.80
N ASN A 13 9.93 3.37 14.25
CA ASN A 13 10.46 2.10 14.76
C ASN A 13 11.99 2.09 14.77
N GLY A 14 12.58 1.67 15.88
CA GLY A 14 14.03 1.66 16.11
C GLY A 14 14.58 2.94 16.74
N GLU A 15 13.81 4.03 16.79
CA GLU A 15 14.20 5.26 17.50
C GLU A 15 14.34 5.01 19.00
N SER A 16 15.32 5.67 19.63
CA SER A 16 15.49 5.64 21.09
C SER A 16 14.83 6.86 21.72
N ILE A 17 13.92 6.63 22.68
CA ILE A 17 13.35 7.68 23.51
C ILE A 17 13.84 7.55 24.95
N THR A 18 14.04 8.66 25.65
CA THR A 18 14.45 8.69 27.05
C THR A 18 13.33 9.27 27.89
N ILE A 19 12.92 8.51 28.91
CA ILE A 19 11.98 8.95 29.93
C ILE A 19 12.77 9.42 31.14
N THR A 20 12.57 10.67 31.54
CA THR A 20 13.20 11.31 32.69
C THR A 20 12.16 11.50 33.80
N LEU A 21 12.52 11.06 35.01
CA LEU A 21 11.77 11.31 36.23
C LEU A 21 11.96 12.76 36.65
N ASP A 22 10.86 13.50 36.66
CA ASP A 22 10.79 14.86 37.17
C ASP A 22 10.25 14.84 38.61
N TYR A 23 11.05 15.36 39.53
CA TYR A 23 10.81 15.32 40.97
C TYR A 23 11.22 16.61 41.66
N ASN A 24 10.65 16.85 42.84
CA ASN A 24 10.99 18.03 43.62
C ASN A 24 12.38 17.86 44.27
N HIS A 25 13.37 18.52 43.68
CA HIS A 25 14.76 18.48 44.16
C HIS A 25 14.93 19.11 45.56
N GLU A 26 14.12 20.12 45.92
CA GLU A 26 14.20 20.77 47.22
C GLU A 26 13.74 19.82 48.34
N ILE A 27 12.61 19.15 48.14
CA ILE A 27 12.09 18.16 49.10
C ILE A 27 13.05 16.97 49.22
N ALA A 28 13.60 16.47 48.10
CA ALA A 28 14.57 15.37 48.14
C ALA A 28 15.82 15.74 48.96
N LYS A 29 16.30 16.98 48.83
CA LYS A 29 17.42 17.51 49.61
C LYS A 29 17.08 17.65 51.10
N GLN A 30 15.90 18.20 51.43
CA GLN A 30 15.44 18.35 52.82
C GLN A 30 15.34 17.01 53.55
N LEU A 31 14.88 15.97 52.84
CA LEU A 31 14.72 14.63 53.38
C LEU A 31 16.00 13.77 53.27
N ASN A 32 17.11 14.33 52.79
CA ASN A 32 18.38 13.65 52.54
C ASN A 32 18.23 12.37 51.68
N LEU A 33 17.34 12.42 50.68
CA LEU A 33 17.04 11.32 49.78
C LEU A 33 17.94 11.38 48.53
N ARG A 34 18.55 10.25 48.19
CA ARG A 34 19.25 10.07 46.91
C ARG A 34 18.34 9.36 45.92
N ILE A 35 17.84 10.11 44.94
CA ILE A 35 17.04 9.54 43.85
C ILE A 35 17.98 8.96 42.78
N VAL A 36 17.79 7.69 42.42
CA VAL A 36 18.60 6.96 41.43
C VAL A 36 17.71 6.50 40.27
N ASN A 37 18.33 6.10 39.15
CA ASN A 37 17.63 5.63 37.96
C ASN A 37 16.59 6.65 37.44
N THR A 38 16.94 7.92 37.48
CA THR A 38 16.06 9.03 37.06
C THR A 38 15.85 9.09 35.56
N GLN A 39 16.57 8.30 34.77
CA GLN A 39 16.42 8.23 33.32
C GLN A 39 16.44 6.78 32.85
N ARG A 40 15.60 6.47 31.86
CA ARG A 40 15.63 5.18 31.16
C ARG A 40 15.35 5.38 29.68
N THR A 41 16.13 4.68 28.86
CA THR A 41 15.99 4.71 27.41
C THR A 41 15.24 3.47 26.92
N PHE A 42 14.33 3.66 25.97
CA PHE A 42 13.51 2.64 25.34
C PHE A 42 13.66 2.72 23.83
N LYS A 43 13.61 1.58 23.14
CA LYS A 43 13.47 1.54 21.69
C LYS A 43 12.00 1.52 21.32
N VAL A 44 11.59 2.40 20.43
CA VAL A 44 10.25 2.43 19.85
C VAL A 44 10.07 1.24 18.90
N SER A 45 8.96 0.53 19.02
CA SER A 45 8.58 -0.57 18.14
C SER A 45 7.06 -0.66 17.99
N GLY A 46 6.60 -1.36 16.95
CA GLY A 46 5.18 -1.63 16.71
C GLY A 46 4.39 -0.51 16.04
N LEU A 47 5.05 0.58 15.60
CA LEU A 47 4.39 1.62 14.81
C LEU A 47 4.15 1.13 13.36
N PRO A 48 3.02 1.49 12.73
CA PRO A 48 2.82 1.29 11.30
C PRO A 48 3.94 1.95 10.49
N TYR A 49 4.38 1.30 9.42
CA TYR A 49 5.37 1.86 8.50
C TYR A 49 5.05 1.53 7.04
N ARG A 50 5.46 2.43 6.15
CA ARG A 50 5.39 2.24 4.70
C ARG A 50 6.57 1.40 4.20
N TYR A 51 6.32 0.51 3.25
CA TYR A 51 7.36 -0.33 2.65
C TYR A 51 8.28 0.50 1.76
N LYS A 52 9.58 0.18 1.76
CA LYS A 52 10.53 0.83 0.86
C LYS A 52 10.41 0.28 -0.55
N LYS A 53 10.17 -1.02 -0.67
CA LYS A 53 10.04 -1.75 -1.94
C LYS A 53 8.91 -2.75 -1.84
N GLY A 54 8.19 -2.99 -2.93
CA GLY A 54 7.11 -3.98 -2.94
C GLY A 54 7.61 -5.42 -2.70
N THR A 55 8.90 -5.70 -2.90
CA THR A 55 9.53 -6.99 -2.55
C THR A 55 9.58 -7.26 -1.04
N GLU A 56 9.41 -6.24 -0.19
CA GLU A 56 9.35 -6.40 1.27
C GLU A 56 7.98 -6.93 1.74
N ILE A 57 7.01 -7.02 0.84
CA ILE A 57 5.62 -7.37 1.17
C ILE A 57 5.42 -8.88 1.03
N ASP A 58 4.66 -9.45 1.96
CA ASP A 58 4.34 -10.88 1.96
C ASP A 58 3.55 -11.25 0.70
N LYS A 59 4.16 -12.07 -0.16
CA LYS A 59 3.56 -12.54 -1.42
C LYS A 59 2.23 -13.26 -1.23
N SER A 60 1.98 -13.83 -0.05
CA SER A 60 0.70 -14.49 0.24
C SER A 60 -0.47 -13.51 0.37
N LEU A 61 -0.20 -12.21 0.56
CA LEU A 61 -1.21 -11.15 0.44
C LEU A 61 -1.61 -10.91 -1.02
N LEU A 62 -0.64 -10.99 -1.94
CA LEU A 62 -0.87 -10.80 -3.38
C LEU A 62 -1.76 -11.91 -3.94
N THR A 63 -1.56 -13.16 -3.53
CA THR A 63 -2.43 -14.27 -3.94
C THR A 63 -3.89 -14.04 -3.55
N GLU A 64 -4.14 -13.57 -2.33
CA GLU A 64 -5.50 -13.29 -1.87
C GLU A 64 -6.13 -12.13 -2.65
N LEU A 65 -5.36 -11.06 -2.89
CA LEU A 65 -5.82 -9.93 -3.70
C LEU A 65 -6.13 -10.34 -5.13
N LYS A 66 -5.32 -11.20 -5.77
CA LYS A 66 -5.58 -11.71 -7.12
C LYS A 66 -6.91 -12.44 -7.23
N ASN A 67 -7.25 -13.27 -6.24
CA ASN A 67 -8.52 -13.99 -6.24
C ASN A 67 -9.72 -13.03 -6.11
N GLN A 68 -9.61 -12.02 -5.23
CA GLN A 68 -10.67 -11.02 -5.06
C GLN A 68 -10.80 -10.09 -6.26
N ALA A 69 -9.68 -9.66 -6.83
CA ALA A 69 -9.64 -8.81 -8.01
C ALA A 69 -10.25 -9.51 -9.22
N PHE A 70 -9.86 -10.76 -9.49
CA PHE A 70 -10.41 -11.55 -10.58
C PHE A 70 -11.93 -11.68 -10.44
N ALA A 71 -12.44 -12.08 -9.27
CA ALA A 71 -13.87 -12.26 -9.05
C ALA A 71 -14.68 -10.96 -9.24
N LYS A 72 -14.11 -9.80 -8.89
CA LYS A 72 -14.77 -8.50 -9.03
C LYS A 72 -14.72 -7.98 -10.46
N LEU A 73 -13.55 -8.03 -11.11
CA LEU A 73 -13.39 -7.58 -12.49
C LEU A 73 -14.16 -8.47 -13.47
N SER A 74 -14.23 -9.78 -13.23
CA SER A 74 -15.00 -10.70 -14.07
C SER A 74 -16.52 -10.60 -13.88
N ALA A 75 -16.97 -10.03 -12.76
CA ALA A 75 -18.40 -9.90 -12.44
C ALA A 75 -18.98 -8.53 -12.81
N ASN A 76 -18.14 -7.51 -12.96
CA ASN A 76 -18.53 -6.26 -13.59
C ASN A 76 -18.53 -6.45 -15.10
N ASP A 77 -19.46 -5.79 -15.81
CA ASP A 77 -19.60 -5.80 -17.28
C ASP A 77 -18.35 -5.28 -18.06
N HIS A 78 -17.22 -5.06 -17.38
CA HIS A 78 -15.90 -4.79 -17.97
C HIS A 78 -15.30 -5.99 -18.70
N ASN A 79 -15.75 -7.21 -18.37
CA ASN A 79 -15.63 -8.32 -19.30
C ASN A 79 -16.86 -8.22 -20.21
N ASP A 80 -16.74 -7.51 -21.32
CA ASP A 80 -17.81 -7.17 -22.29
C ASP A 80 -18.62 -8.36 -22.85
N GLY A 81 -18.40 -9.57 -22.34
CA GLY A 81 -18.97 -10.82 -22.84
C GLY A 81 -18.38 -11.26 -24.17
N GLU A 82 -17.50 -10.45 -24.75
CA GLU A 82 -16.88 -10.63 -26.07
C GLU A 82 -15.37 -10.87 -25.99
N ALA A 83 -14.74 -10.72 -24.83
CA ALA A 83 -13.35 -11.13 -24.63
C ALA A 83 -13.20 -12.66 -24.72
N ASP A 84 -12.30 -13.11 -25.58
CA ASP A 84 -11.96 -14.53 -25.72
C ASP A 84 -11.19 -15.06 -24.53
N SER A 85 -10.44 -14.18 -23.86
CA SER A 85 -9.74 -14.51 -22.63
C SER A 85 -9.59 -13.31 -21.72
N PHE A 86 -9.73 -13.56 -20.42
CA PHE A 86 -9.44 -12.60 -19.36
C PHE A 86 -8.39 -13.20 -18.43
N SER A 87 -7.22 -12.57 -18.38
CA SER A 87 -6.05 -13.14 -17.70
C SER A 87 -5.30 -12.11 -16.88
N TYR A 88 -4.61 -12.59 -15.85
CA TYR A 88 -3.81 -11.75 -14.99
C TYR A 88 -2.47 -11.38 -15.66
N TYR A 89 -2.12 -10.09 -15.69
CA TYR A 89 -0.90 -9.58 -16.32
C TYR A 89 0.24 -9.28 -15.34
N GLY A 90 -0.07 -8.69 -14.18
CA GLY A 90 0.96 -8.30 -13.23
C GLY A 90 0.48 -7.42 -12.09
N THR A 91 1.28 -7.34 -11.04
CA THR A 91 1.05 -6.47 -9.89
C THR A 91 2.12 -5.40 -9.85
N TYR A 92 1.67 -4.18 -9.66
CA TYR A 92 2.52 -3.01 -9.49
C TYR A 92 2.37 -2.49 -8.07
N PHE A 93 3.50 -2.13 -7.47
CA PHE A 93 3.57 -1.35 -6.24
C PHE A 93 3.84 0.11 -6.61
N LEU A 94 2.92 0.98 -6.21
CA LEU A 94 2.96 2.41 -6.48
C LEU A 94 3.26 3.17 -5.20
N LYS A 95 4.24 4.08 -5.26
CA LYS A 95 4.54 5.00 -4.17
C LYS A 95 3.98 6.38 -4.45
N HIS A 96 3.02 6.82 -3.65
CA HIS A 96 2.51 8.20 -3.67
C HIS A 96 3.16 9.03 -2.58
N GLN A 97 2.84 10.33 -2.53
CA GLN A 97 3.34 11.22 -1.49
C GLN A 97 2.93 10.73 -0.09
N ASP A 98 1.63 10.45 0.12
CA ASP A 98 1.08 10.19 1.46
C ASP A 98 0.69 8.73 1.72
N PHE A 99 0.60 7.90 0.68
CA PHE A 99 0.25 6.49 0.79
C PHE A 99 0.97 5.64 -0.26
N ASP A 100 0.88 4.32 -0.12
CA ASP A 100 1.31 3.37 -1.16
C ASP A 100 0.09 2.54 -1.61
N SER A 101 0.13 2.03 -2.84
CA SER A 101 -0.94 1.18 -3.37
C SER A 101 -0.42 -0.05 -4.11
N PHE A 102 -1.24 -1.09 -4.14
CA PHE A 102 -1.12 -2.18 -5.10
C PHE A 102 -2.05 -1.93 -6.27
N VAL A 103 -1.58 -2.20 -7.48
CA VAL A 103 -2.42 -2.21 -8.68
C VAL A 103 -2.23 -3.55 -9.38
N LEU A 104 -3.28 -4.36 -9.42
CA LEU A 104 -3.29 -5.62 -10.16
C LEU A 104 -3.86 -5.36 -11.55
N ILE A 105 -3.10 -5.72 -12.57
CA ILE A 105 -3.48 -5.54 -13.97
C ILE A 105 -3.96 -6.87 -14.55
N TYR A 106 -5.09 -6.80 -15.24
CA TYR A 106 -5.65 -7.89 -16.02
C TYR A 106 -5.73 -7.48 -17.48
N LYS A 107 -5.58 -8.44 -18.37
CA LYS A 107 -5.63 -8.30 -19.82
C LYS A 107 -6.84 -9.04 -20.34
N ALA A 108 -7.67 -8.37 -21.12
CA ALA A 108 -8.68 -8.99 -21.97
C ALA A 108 -8.20 -8.99 -23.42
N ASP A 109 -8.25 -10.14 -24.08
CA ASP A 109 -7.99 -10.27 -25.51
C ASP A 109 -9.32 -10.49 -26.25
N HIS A 110 -9.52 -9.75 -27.35
CA HIS A 110 -10.74 -9.78 -28.16
C HIS A 110 -10.41 -10.07 -29.63
N HIS A 111 -11.20 -10.94 -30.24
CA HIS A 111 -11.29 -11.19 -31.67
C HIS A 111 -12.44 -10.39 -32.27
N LYS A 112 -12.16 -9.52 -33.25
CA LYS A 112 -13.23 -8.98 -34.10
C LYS A 112 -13.51 -9.93 -35.25
N ASP A 113 -14.71 -10.53 -35.23
CA ASP A 113 -15.17 -11.57 -36.18
C ASP A 113 -15.03 -11.18 -37.66
N ASP A 114 -15.12 -9.90 -38.01
CA ASP A 114 -15.20 -9.45 -39.41
C ASP A 114 -13.83 -9.10 -40.06
N GLU A 115 -12.74 -8.93 -39.30
CA GLU A 115 -11.47 -8.41 -39.86
C GLU A 115 -10.19 -9.17 -39.43
N MET A 116 -10.28 -10.27 -38.67
CA MET A 116 -9.11 -10.95 -38.06
C MET A 116 -8.22 -9.98 -37.24
N GLU A 117 -8.81 -8.94 -36.68
CA GLU A 117 -8.09 -7.98 -35.85
C GLU A 117 -8.12 -8.46 -34.39
N HIS A 118 -6.93 -8.65 -33.82
CA HIS A 118 -6.77 -8.93 -32.40
C HIS A 118 -6.55 -7.62 -31.67
N SER A 119 -7.38 -7.33 -30.67
CA SER A 119 -7.17 -6.19 -29.77
C SER A 119 -7.07 -6.66 -28.33
N SER A 120 -6.17 -6.01 -27.58
CA SER A 120 -6.05 -6.22 -26.14
C SER A 120 -6.53 -4.98 -25.41
N LYS A 121 -7.26 -5.16 -24.32
CA LYS A 121 -7.59 -4.13 -23.33
C LYS A 121 -7.03 -4.50 -21.98
N TYR A 122 -6.68 -3.51 -21.17
CA TYR A 122 -6.16 -3.72 -19.82
C TYR A 122 -7.10 -3.11 -18.80
N TYR A 123 -7.26 -3.80 -17.67
CA TYR A 123 -8.10 -3.41 -16.55
C TYR A 123 -7.27 -3.42 -15.30
N TYR A 124 -7.62 -2.58 -14.33
CA TYR A 124 -6.91 -2.52 -13.05
C TYR A 124 -7.80 -2.82 -11.86
N TYR A 125 -7.18 -3.32 -10.80
CA TYR A 125 -7.75 -3.41 -9.46
C TYR A 125 -6.75 -2.79 -8.49
N GLN A 126 -7.03 -1.57 -8.05
CA GLN A 126 -6.18 -0.81 -7.15
C GLN A 126 -6.62 -0.99 -5.70
N VAL A 127 -5.66 -1.23 -4.81
CA VAL A 127 -5.82 -1.20 -3.35
C VAL A 127 -4.92 -0.12 -2.78
N VAL A 128 -5.49 0.92 -2.19
CA VAL A 128 -4.73 2.05 -1.61
C VAL A 128 -4.55 1.91 -0.10
N GLY A 129 -3.55 2.63 0.44
CA GLY A 129 -3.28 2.65 1.88
C GLY A 129 -2.51 1.42 2.38
N ILE A 130 -1.59 0.91 1.56
CA ILE A 130 -0.75 -0.24 1.90
C ILE A 130 0.37 0.19 2.85
N ASP A 131 0.43 -0.45 4.03
CA ASP A 131 1.47 -0.28 5.03
C ASP A 131 1.69 -1.60 5.79
N SER A 132 2.57 -1.59 6.80
CA SER A 132 2.88 -2.78 7.61
C SER A 132 1.71 -3.37 8.39
N THR A 133 0.56 -2.69 8.45
CA THR A 133 -0.68 -3.19 9.06
C THR A 133 -1.61 -3.85 8.06
N PHE A 134 -1.28 -3.81 6.76
CA PHE A 134 -2.01 -4.51 5.71
C PHE A 134 -1.77 -6.02 5.82
N ASN A 135 -2.85 -6.79 5.96
CA ASN A 135 -2.78 -8.22 6.25
C ASN A 135 -4.00 -8.97 5.71
N LYS A 136 -3.97 -10.31 5.77
CA LYS A 136 -5.04 -11.19 5.28
C LYS A 136 -6.40 -10.94 5.94
N GLU A 137 -6.43 -10.53 7.20
CA GLU A 137 -7.69 -10.23 7.89
C GLU A 137 -8.37 -8.99 7.30
N LYS A 138 -7.60 -7.93 7.01
CA LYS A 138 -8.12 -6.74 6.32
C LYS A 138 -8.64 -7.10 4.94
N ILE A 139 -7.90 -7.94 4.20
CA ILE A 139 -8.30 -8.40 2.88
C ILE A 139 -9.61 -9.20 2.93
N GLY A 140 -9.69 -10.22 3.80
CA GLY A 140 -10.88 -11.07 3.94
C GLY A 140 -12.13 -10.33 4.42
N LYS A 141 -11.97 -9.21 5.15
CA LYS A 141 -13.07 -8.35 5.59
C LYS A 141 -13.40 -7.21 4.62
N GLY A 142 -12.68 -7.07 3.50
CA GLY A 142 -12.86 -5.94 2.58
C GLY A 142 -12.56 -4.57 3.20
N LYS A 143 -11.72 -4.51 4.25
CA LYS A 143 -11.42 -3.28 5.00
C LYS A 143 -10.28 -2.50 4.37
N TYR A 144 -10.47 -2.08 3.13
CA TYR A 144 -9.53 -1.29 2.36
C TYR A 144 -10.29 -0.54 1.25
N VAL A 145 -9.70 0.55 0.76
CA VAL A 145 -10.27 1.28 -0.37
C VAL A 145 -9.80 0.61 -1.65
N VAL A 146 -10.76 0.37 -2.54
CA VAL A 146 -10.55 -0.29 -3.82
C VAL A 146 -11.10 0.58 -4.94
N SER A 147 -10.35 0.65 -6.03
CA SER A 147 -10.84 1.13 -7.32
C SER A 147 -10.58 0.07 -8.37
N LEU A 148 -11.44 -0.02 -9.38
CA LEU A 148 -11.28 -0.94 -10.49
C LEU A 148 -11.98 -0.34 -11.71
N ASP A 149 -11.32 -0.38 -12.85
CA ASP A 149 -11.83 0.14 -14.12
C ASP A 149 -10.95 -0.35 -15.28
N ASP A 150 -11.30 0.05 -16.49
CA ASP A 150 -10.46 0.02 -17.67
C ASP A 150 -9.21 0.90 -17.41
N LEU A 151 -8.05 0.42 -17.83
CA LEU A 151 -6.81 1.19 -17.72
C LEU A 151 -6.72 2.14 -18.90
N GLU A 152 -6.80 3.44 -18.62
CA GLU A 152 -6.66 4.51 -19.61
C GLU A 152 -5.37 5.30 -19.45
N TYR A 153 -4.88 5.88 -20.55
CA TYR A 153 -3.81 6.86 -20.55
C TYR A 153 -4.09 7.96 -21.57
N GLU A 154 -4.00 9.23 -21.14
CA GLU A 154 -4.28 10.40 -21.97
C GLU A 154 -5.67 10.39 -22.64
N GLY A 155 -6.67 9.76 -21.98
CA GLY A 155 -8.05 9.67 -22.47
C GLY A 155 -8.30 8.55 -23.49
N HIS A 156 -7.39 7.57 -23.57
CA HIS A 156 -7.51 6.41 -24.44
C HIS A 156 -7.28 5.11 -23.67
N ASP A 157 -8.03 4.06 -24.00
CA ASP A 157 -7.79 2.70 -23.51
C ASP A 157 -6.32 2.30 -23.74
N VAL A 158 -5.69 1.77 -22.71
CA VAL A 158 -4.39 1.13 -22.85
C VAL A 158 -4.59 -0.19 -23.56
N THR A 159 -3.91 -0.34 -24.70
CA THR A 159 -3.93 -1.57 -25.52
C THR A 159 -2.56 -2.22 -25.68
N ASN A 160 -1.51 -1.59 -25.12
CA ASN A 160 -0.13 -2.04 -25.22
C ASN A 160 0.56 -2.01 -23.85
N GLU A 161 1.22 -3.12 -23.52
CA GLU A 161 1.94 -3.33 -22.26
C GLU A 161 2.99 -2.28 -21.93
N THR A 162 3.63 -1.71 -22.96
CA THR A 162 4.68 -0.69 -22.81
C THR A 162 4.15 0.62 -22.21
N VAL A 163 2.86 0.89 -22.34
CA VAL A 163 2.19 2.10 -21.84
C VAL A 163 1.73 1.93 -20.39
N ILE A 164 1.57 0.69 -19.90
CA ILE A 164 1.06 0.41 -18.55
C ILE A 164 1.80 1.19 -17.46
N PRO A 165 3.15 1.22 -17.39
CA PRO A 165 3.84 1.98 -16.35
C PRO A 165 3.55 3.50 -16.41
N LEU A 166 3.32 4.05 -17.61
CA LEU A 166 3.00 5.47 -17.82
C LEU A 166 1.54 5.78 -17.43
N ALA A 167 0.61 4.87 -17.72
CA ALA A 167 -0.76 4.95 -17.25
C ALA A 167 -0.80 4.95 -15.72
N LEU A 168 -0.03 4.05 -15.09
CA LEU A 168 0.02 3.89 -13.64
C LEU A 168 0.63 5.07 -12.88
N THR A 169 1.50 5.88 -13.50
CA THR A 169 1.98 7.11 -12.85
C THR A 169 0.90 8.18 -12.72
N HIS A 170 -0.14 8.10 -13.55
CA HIS A 170 -1.27 9.03 -13.64
C HIS A 170 -2.61 8.37 -13.30
N LEU A 171 -2.58 7.25 -12.58
CA LEU A 171 -3.80 6.50 -12.29
C LEU A 171 -4.73 7.35 -11.42
N GLU A 172 -5.93 7.61 -11.94
CA GLU A 172 -6.93 8.50 -11.35
C GLU A 172 -6.38 9.92 -11.05
N ASN A 173 -6.64 10.44 -9.85
CA ASN A 173 -6.14 11.72 -9.37
C ASN A 173 -4.86 11.58 -8.52
N TYR A 174 -4.24 10.39 -8.50
CA TYR A 174 -3.12 10.09 -7.61
C TYR A 174 -1.82 9.92 -8.40
N TYR A 175 -0.96 10.94 -8.35
CA TYR A 175 0.37 10.83 -8.94
C TYR A 175 1.24 9.86 -8.15
N ALA A 176 1.75 8.83 -8.83
CA ALA A 176 2.74 7.92 -8.27
C ALA A 176 4.15 8.43 -8.61
N SER A 177 4.97 8.63 -7.58
CA SER A 177 6.39 8.98 -7.71
C SER A 177 7.27 7.81 -8.17
N GLU A 178 6.81 6.58 -7.94
CA GLU A 178 7.50 5.35 -8.33
C GLU A 178 6.47 4.29 -8.68
N VAL A 179 6.71 3.58 -9.79
CA VAL A 179 5.90 2.44 -10.26
C VAL A 179 6.83 1.26 -10.47
N THR A 180 6.62 0.17 -9.73
CA THR A 180 7.48 -1.02 -9.79
C THR A 180 6.62 -2.26 -9.94
N LYS A 181 6.89 -3.10 -10.95
CA LYS A 181 6.28 -4.44 -11.10
C LYS A 181 6.92 -5.40 -10.09
N ILE A 182 6.13 -6.23 -9.39
CA ILE A 182 6.60 -6.99 -8.21
C ILE A 182 6.37 -8.49 -8.24
N ASP A 183 5.92 -9.05 -9.37
CA ASP A 183 5.68 -10.48 -9.54
C ASP A 183 6.14 -11.03 -10.88
#